data_AF-A0A0C9X2M2-F1
#
_entry.id   AF-A0A0C9X2M2-F1
#
_cell.length_a   1.000
_cell.length_b   1.000
_cell.length_c   1.000
_cell.angle_alpha   90.00
_cell.angle_beta   90.00
_cell.angle_gamma   90.00
#
_symmetry.space_group_name_H-M   'P 1'
#
loop_
_entity.id
_entity.type
_entity.pdbx_description
1 polymer ?
#
loop_
_entity_poly.entity_id
_entity_poly.type
_entity_poly.pdbx_seq_one_letter_code
_entity_poly.pdbx_strand_id
1 'polypeptide(L)'
;MKTKLLGWSSLSRSRHHFQLSWLPRRSVAFTAAAKWDVSLLYNPIDLDLGAEILGKQLVSLVHEGRYGAADRLRYRLMDVDVKIEQHTVYESAALAALQLSDPEKRMSDFTVWSTLVPDKDNPCTTSHVFRDTRTALLLQGFPSLDLPLVERFGIITVAKGYRKYFPNIARVVTSFAPTAKHIINFFLEAGERATEYARHYHPEEAKETSQWFRQAGVEISAHTGKLGVALNLLKLKRDFLMPDSTYELMLLKLIESQKQGGKGAPVTNPSNSVELVHKLQLRDARARRGLNDANEKSTRQVNMEGPATLKLENKGAILS
;
A
#
# COMPACT_ATOMS: atom_id res chain seq x y z
N MET A 1 17.34 -55.37 21.11
CA MET A 1 15.87 -55.25 21.31
C MET A 1 15.28 -54.51 20.12
N LYS A 2 14.41 -55.18 19.37
CA LYS A 2 13.71 -54.67 18.19
C LYS A 2 12.35 -54.12 18.63
N THR A 3 12.00 -52.88 18.29
CA THR A 3 10.65 -52.36 18.49
C THR A 3 10.11 -51.82 17.17
N LYS A 4 8.88 -52.26 16.89
CA LYS A 4 8.17 -52.28 15.62
C LYS A 4 7.51 -50.93 15.27
N LEU A 5 7.42 -50.70 13.97
CA LEU A 5 6.53 -49.77 13.28
C LEU A 5 5.04 -50.12 13.47
N LEU A 6 4.22 -49.09 13.69
CA LEU A 6 2.78 -49.01 13.39
C LEU A 6 2.60 -47.56 12.88
N GLY A 7 2.08 -47.24 11.69
CA GLY A 7 1.08 -47.92 10.88
C GLY A 7 -0.28 -47.26 11.14
N TRP A 8 -0.50 -46.04 10.64
CA TRP A 8 -1.80 -45.37 10.70
C TRP A 8 -2.34 -45.11 9.30
N SER A 9 -3.40 -45.85 9.00
CA SER A 9 -4.16 -45.91 7.78
C SER A 9 -5.24 -44.83 7.72
N SER A 10 -5.39 -44.29 6.51
CA SER A 10 -6.55 -43.66 5.87
C SER A 10 -7.87 -43.60 6.64
N LEU A 11 -8.38 -42.39 6.84
CA LEU A 11 -9.82 -42.13 7.01
C LEU A 11 -10.37 -41.39 5.78
N SER A 12 -11.25 -42.08 5.06
CA SER A 12 -12.07 -41.54 3.98
C SER A 12 -13.09 -40.55 4.53
N ARG A 13 -13.12 -39.32 4.01
CA ARG A 13 -14.22 -38.38 4.26
C ARG A 13 -15.33 -38.56 3.23
N SER A 14 -16.48 -38.94 3.76
CA SER A 14 -17.79 -39.05 3.12
C SER A 14 -18.20 -37.72 2.46
N ARG A 15 -18.63 -37.79 1.19
CA ARG A 15 -19.28 -36.69 0.46
C ARG A 15 -20.78 -36.75 0.74
N HIS A 16 -21.30 -35.78 1.49
CA HIS A 16 -22.73 -35.55 1.57
C HIS A 16 -23.19 -34.72 0.38
N HIS A 17 -23.96 -35.35 -0.50
CA HIS A 17 -24.76 -34.70 -1.53
C HIS A 17 -25.90 -33.92 -0.85
N PHE A 18 -25.89 -32.60 -0.95
CA PHE A 18 -27.07 -31.76 -0.68
C PHE A 18 -27.92 -31.68 -1.94
N GLN A 19 -29.10 -32.32 -1.92
CA GLN A 19 -30.17 -32.10 -2.90
C GLN A 19 -30.93 -30.83 -2.50
N LEU A 20 -30.89 -29.81 -3.36
CA LEU A 20 -31.74 -28.63 -3.27
C LEU A 20 -33.09 -28.95 -3.94
N SER A 21 -34.13 -29.12 -3.15
CA SER A 21 -35.52 -29.22 -3.60
C SER A 21 -36.04 -27.83 -4.00
N TRP A 22 -36.47 -27.69 -5.24
CA TRP A 22 -37.14 -26.52 -5.78
C TRP A 22 -38.57 -26.43 -5.25
N LEU A 23 -38.90 -25.34 -4.54
CA LEU A 23 -40.27 -24.98 -4.17
C LEU A 23 -40.90 -24.07 -5.24
N PRO A 24 -42.21 -24.20 -5.52
CA PRO A 24 -42.88 -23.44 -6.58
C PRO A 24 -43.10 -21.97 -6.19
N ARG A 25 -42.75 -21.07 -7.12
CA ARG A 25 -43.05 -19.63 -7.06
C ARG A 25 -44.56 -19.40 -7.09
N ARG A 26 -45.14 -18.91 -5.98
CA ARG A 26 -46.46 -18.27 -5.98
C ARG A 26 -46.31 -16.83 -6.48
N SER A 27 -46.85 -16.58 -7.66
CA SER A 27 -47.02 -15.25 -8.23
C SER A 27 -48.25 -14.60 -7.59
N VAL A 28 -48.06 -13.53 -6.81
CA VAL A 28 -49.16 -12.71 -6.31
C VAL A 28 -49.19 -11.45 -7.16
N ALA A 29 -50.27 -11.27 -7.92
CA ALA A 29 -50.53 -10.07 -8.70
C ALA A 29 -50.93 -8.93 -7.74
N PHE A 30 -50.15 -7.86 -7.73
CA PHE A 30 -50.51 -6.61 -7.05
C PHE A 30 -51.16 -5.67 -8.06
N THR A 31 -52.42 -5.32 -7.80
CA THR A 31 -53.21 -4.36 -8.57
C THR A 31 -52.86 -2.92 -8.21
N ALA A 32 -52.63 -2.14 -9.27
CA ALA A 32 -52.68 -0.69 -9.47
C ALA A 32 -52.93 0.29 -8.31
N ALA A 33 -52.06 1.32 -8.32
CA ALA A 33 -52.37 2.75 -8.23
C ALA A 33 -52.71 3.37 -6.86
N ALA A 34 -51.66 3.86 -6.20
CA ALA A 34 -51.70 5.18 -5.60
C ALA A 34 -50.47 5.94 -6.08
N LYS A 35 -50.67 6.92 -6.98
CA LYS A 35 -49.62 7.80 -7.47
C LYS A 35 -49.40 8.87 -6.41
N TRP A 36 -48.63 8.53 -5.38
CA TRP A 36 -48.15 9.51 -4.40
C TRP A 36 -47.09 10.34 -5.10
N ASP A 37 -47.33 11.64 -5.23
CA ASP A 37 -46.36 12.59 -5.76
C ASP A 37 -45.30 12.83 -4.67
N VAL A 38 -44.29 11.95 -4.62
CA VAL A 38 -43.18 11.99 -3.65
C VAL A 38 -42.28 13.23 -3.87
N SER A 39 -42.50 13.96 -4.96
CA SER A 39 -41.70 15.11 -5.40
C SER A 39 -41.81 16.35 -4.50
N LEU A 40 -42.78 16.40 -3.56
CA LEU A 40 -43.11 17.60 -2.77
C LEU A 40 -42.76 17.51 -1.28
N LEU A 41 -42.15 16.42 -0.81
CA LEU A 41 -41.77 16.24 0.60
C LEU A 41 -40.26 16.14 0.87
N TYR A 42 -39.43 16.19 -0.17
CA TYR A 42 -37.98 16.27 -0.01
C TYR A 42 -37.50 17.64 -0.47
N ASN A 43 -37.48 18.59 0.47
CA ASN A 43 -36.61 19.75 0.33
C ASN A 43 -35.16 19.26 0.48
N PRO A 44 -34.31 19.34 -0.56
CA PRO A 44 -32.92 18.88 -0.50
C PRO A 44 -32.04 19.66 0.50
N ILE A 45 -32.60 20.71 1.11
CA ILE A 45 -31.90 21.71 1.91
C ILE A 45 -31.65 21.23 3.36
N ASP A 46 -32.38 20.21 3.86
CA ASP A 46 -32.22 19.71 5.25
C ASP A 46 -31.34 18.45 5.41
N LEU A 47 -30.98 17.78 4.31
CA LEU A 47 -30.15 16.57 4.38
C LEU A 47 -28.68 16.88 4.72
N ASP A 48 -28.18 18.02 4.26
CA ASP A 48 -26.77 18.40 4.42
C ASP A 48 -26.44 18.82 5.87
N LEU A 49 -27.33 19.59 6.50
CA LEU A 49 -27.20 19.97 7.91
C LEU A 49 -27.27 18.74 8.83
N GLY A 50 -28.10 17.75 8.47
CA GLY A 50 -28.16 16.46 9.15
C GLY A 50 -26.86 15.67 9.01
N ALA A 51 -26.27 15.62 7.82
CA ALA A 51 -25.02 14.91 7.56
C ALA A 51 -23.85 15.46 8.38
N GLU A 52 -23.69 16.78 8.47
CA GLU A 52 -22.61 17.41 9.25
C GLU A 52 -22.75 17.09 10.76
N ILE A 53 -23.97 17.17 11.29
CA ILE A 53 -24.25 16.85 12.70
C ILE A 53 -23.95 15.37 12.99
N LEU A 54 -24.37 14.47 12.11
CA LEU A 54 -24.12 13.03 12.27
C LEU A 54 -22.63 12.69 12.09
N GLY A 55 -21.90 13.39 11.22
CA GLY A 55 -20.44 13.27 11.08
C GLY A 55 -19.70 13.68 12.36
N LYS A 56 -20.06 14.83 12.94
CA LYS A 56 -19.54 15.28 14.24
C LYS A 56 -19.87 14.30 15.36
N GLN A 57 -21.09 13.75 15.36
CA GLN A 57 -21.50 12.72 16.31
C GLN A 57 -20.68 11.43 16.15
N LEU A 58 -20.38 11.02 14.92
CA LEU A 58 -19.53 9.85 14.66
C LEU A 58 -18.12 10.04 15.23
N VAL A 59 -17.50 11.21 14.99
CA VAL A 59 -16.19 11.58 15.56
C VAL A 59 -16.24 11.53 17.09
N SER A 60 -17.27 12.11 17.71
CA SER A 60 -17.46 12.07 19.17
C SER A 60 -17.59 10.64 19.70
N LEU A 61 -18.39 9.77 19.06
CA LEU A 61 -18.53 8.37 19.49
C LEU A 61 -17.20 7.59 19.43
N VAL A 62 -16.38 7.84 18.40
CA VAL A 62 -15.07 7.21 18.28
C VAL A 62 -14.10 7.77 19.33
N HIS A 63 -14.14 9.08 19.58
CA HIS A 63 -13.34 9.73 20.61
C HIS A 63 -13.67 9.20 22.02
N GLU A 64 -14.95 8.94 22.29
CA GLU A 64 -15.45 8.35 23.55
C GLU A 64 -15.16 6.84 23.67
N GLY A 65 -14.53 6.21 22.67
CA GLY A 65 -14.27 4.77 22.66
C GLY A 65 -15.52 3.90 22.46
N ARG A 66 -16.65 4.49 22.06
CA ARG A 66 -17.94 3.81 21.86
C ARG A 66 -18.02 3.18 20.46
N TYR A 67 -17.03 2.37 20.10
CA TYR A 67 -16.84 1.85 18.74
C TYR A 67 -18.03 1.07 18.17
N GLY A 68 -18.74 0.30 19.00
CA GLY A 68 -19.94 -0.42 18.55
C GLY A 68 -21.11 0.51 18.20
N ALA A 69 -21.24 1.66 18.87
CA ALA A 69 -22.22 2.68 18.51
C ALA A 69 -21.78 3.47 17.26
N ALA A 70 -20.49 3.82 17.20
CA ALA A 70 -19.88 4.47 16.04
C ALA A 70 -20.08 3.63 14.76
N ASP A 71 -19.86 2.31 14.81
CA ASP A 71 -20.03 1.44 13.64
C ASP A 71 -21.48 1.37 13.17
N ARG A 72 -22.45 1.31 14.10
CA ARG A 72 -23.89 1.40 13.73
C ARG A 72 -24.24 2.73 13.07
N LEU A 73 -23.69 3.85 13.57
CA LEU A 73 -23.91 5.16 12.97
C LEU A 73 -23.23 5.26 11.58
N ARG A 74 -22.02 4.73 11.44
CA ARG A 74 -21.30 4.63 10.17
C ARG A 74 -22.11 3.88 9.11
N TYR A 75 -22.71 2.73 9.46
CA TYR A 75 -23.59 2.01 8.54
C TYR A 75 -24.80 2.85 8.12
N ARG A 76 -25.46 3.53 9.07
CA ARG A 76 -26.59 4.41 8.73
C ARG A 76 -26.18 5.54 7.79
N LEU A 77 -25.02 6.15 8.00
CA LEU A 77 -24.48 7.19 7.12
C LEU A 77 -24.23 6.65 5.70
N MET A 78 -23.71 5.42 5.59
CA MET A 78 -23.51 4.77 4.30
C MET A 78 -24.82 4.37 3.62
N ASP A 79 -25.83 3.94 4.38
CA ASP A 79 -27.15 3.58 3.83
C ASP A 79 -27.87 4.78 3.18
N VAL A 80 -27.57 6.00 3.63
CA VAL A 80 -28.09 7.26 3.06
C VAL A 80 -27.10 7.95 2.09
N ASP A 81 -26.04 7.24 1.67
CA ASP A 81 -25.00 7.74 0.77
C ASP A 81 -24.31 9.05 1.24
N VAL A 82 -24.24 9.25 2.56
CA VAL A 82 -23.53 10.39 3.14
C VAL A 82 -22.03 10.09 3.19
N LYS A 83 -21.25 10.93 2.51
CA LYS A 83 -19.78 10.89 2.56
C LYS A 83 -19.30 11.17 3.98
N ILE A 84 -18.64 10.19 4.58
CA ILE A 84 -18.02 10.35 5.90
C ILE A 84 -16.71 11.12 5.74
N GLU A 85 -16.62 12.28 6.40
CA GLU A 85 -15.38 13.08 6.43
C GLU A 85 -14.25 12.31 7.11
N GLN A 86 -13.04 12.45 6.58
CA GLN A 86 -11.87 11.81 7.17
C GLN A 86 -11.44 12.52 8.46
N HIS A 87 -11.03 11.76 9.48
CA HIS A 87 -10.52 12.32 10.73
C HIS A 87 -9.49 11.38 11.38
N THR A 88 -8.44 11.95 11.98
CA THR A 88 -7.39 11.19 12.68
C THR A 88 -7.90 10.32 13.83
N VAL A 89 -9.07 10.63 14.42
CA VAL A 89 -9.63 9.87 15.54
C VAL A 89 -9.98 8.44 15.13
N TYR A 90 -10.27 8.21 13.84
CA TYR A 90 -10.60 6.88 13.33
C TYR A 90 -9.44 5.89 13.41
N GLU A 91 -8.19 6.36 13.63
CA GLU A 91 -7.08 5.46 13.98
C GLU A 91 -7.39 4.69 15.27
N SER A 92 -8.01 5.33 16.26
CA SER A 92 -8.36 4.65 17.53
C SER A 92 -9.40 3.54 17.33
N ALA A 93 -10.36 3.73 16.42
CA ALA A 93 -11.32 2.69 16.04
C ALA A 93 -10.63 1.55 15.27
N ALA A 94 -9.69 1.88 14.37
CA ALA A 94 -8.89 0.88 13.66
C ALA A 94 -8.04 0.05 14.64
N LEU A 95 -7.43 0.68 15.64
CA LEU A 95 -6.69 -0.01 16.71
C LEU A 95 -7.58 -0.91 17.56
N ALA A 96 -8.77 -0.44 17.93
CA ALA A 96 -9.73 -1.27 18.67
C ALA A 96 -10.18 -2.48 17.85
N ALA A 97 -10.34 -2.33 16.53
CA ALA A 97 -10.67 -3.43 15.64
C ALA A 97 -9.62 -4.56 15.67
N LEU A 98 -8.33 -4.25 15.88
CA LEU A 98 -7.27 -5.26 16.00
C LEU A 98 -7.46 -6.22 17.19
N GLN A 99 -8.23 -5.81 18.20
CA GLN A 99 -8.49 -6.62 19.40
C GLN A 99 -9.64 -7.62 19.23
N LEU A 100 -10.36 -7.60 18.09
CA LEU A 100 -11.49 -8.49 17.84
C LEU A 100 -11.01 -9.95 17.69
N SER A 101 -11.70 -10.90 18.31
CA SER A 101 -11.32 -12.32 18.26
C SER A 101 -11.55 -12.97 16.88
N ASP A 102 -12.56 -12.52 16.15
CA ASP A 102 -12.88 -13.00 14.81
C ASP A 102 -11.92 -12.39 13.77
N PRO A 103 -11.08 -13.19 13.08
CA PRO A 103 -10.08 -12.68 12.14
C PRO A 103 -10.68 -11.99 10.92
N GLU A 104 -11.86 -12.42 10.43
CA GLU A 104 -12.50 -11.81 9.27
C GLU A 104 -13.07 -10.44 9.63
N LYS A 105 -13.80 -10.37 10.75
CA LYS A 105 -14.31 -9.10 11.28
C LYS A 105 -13.17 -8.14 11.66
N ARG A 106 -12.10 -8.64 12.28
CA ARG A 106 -10.87 -7.89 12.59
C ARG A 106 -10.30 -7.23 11.34
N MET A 107 -10.12 -7.99 10.27
CA MET A 107 -9.60 -7.47 8.99
C MET A 107 -10.52 -6.43 8.35
N SER A 108 -11.82 -6.73 8.31
CA SER A 108 -12.84 -5.88 7.73
C SER A 108 -12.92 -4.53 8.45
N ASP A 109 -13.12 -4.56 9.77
CA ASP A 109 -13.25 -3.35 10.58
C ASP A 109 -11.96 -2.53 10.58
N PHE A 110 -10.80 -3.18 10.71
CA PHE A 110 -9.51 -2.51 10.62
C PHE A 110 -9.34 -1.76 9.29
N THR A 111 -9.67 -2.43 8.18
CA THR A 111 -9.59 -1.84 6.84
C THR A 111 -10.50 -0.62 6.72
N VAL A 112 -11.77 -0.79 7.10
CA VAL A 112 -12.78 0.27 7.01
C VAL A 112 -12.36 1.49 7.81
N TRP A 113 -12.04 1.34 9.09
CA TRP A 113 -11.67 2.47 9.94
C TRP A 113 -10.36 3.12 9.48
N SER A 114 -9.38 2.33 9.04
CA SER A 114 -8.11 2.85 8.52
C SER A 114 -8.28 3.66 7.22
N THR A 115 -9.29 3.35 6.40
CA THR A 115 -9.57 4.16 5.18
C THR A 115 -10.20 5.52 5.48
N LEU A 116 -10.85 5.68 6.64
CA LEU A 116 -11.42 6.94 7.11
C LEU A 116 -10.37 7.87 7.76
N VAL A 117 -9.19 7.35 8.11
CA VAL A 117 -8.06 8.17 8.57
C VAL A 117 -7.63 9.13 7.45
N PRO A 118 -7.26 10.39 7.71
CA PRO A 118 -6.99 11.34 6.64
C PRO A 118 -5.74 11.02 5.84
N ASP A 119 -5.75 11.44 4.57
CA ASP A 119 -4.58 11.44 3.68
C ASP A 119 -3.45 12.32 4.21
N LYS A 120 -2.19 12.03 3.86
CA LYS A 120 -1.04 12.77 4.40
C LYS A 120 -1.14 14.29 4.14
N ASP A 121 -1.64 14.68 2.97
CA ASP A 121 -1.78 16.08 2.55
C ASP A 121 -3.14 16.69 2.92
N ASN A 122 -3.97 15.99 3.71
CA ASN A 122 -5.23 16.51 4.20
C ASN A 122 -5.02 17.55 5.33
N PRO A 123 -5.74 18.68 5.36
CA PRO A 123 -5.61 19.71 6.40
C PRO A 123 -5.82 19.22 7.84
N CYS A 124 -6.62 18.17 8.03
CA CYS A 124 -6.93 17.59 9.34
C CYS A 124 -5.86 16.58 9.82
N THR A 125 -4.81 16.33 9.05
CA THR A 125 -3.77 15.35 9.38
C THR A 125 -2.83 15.85 10.47
N THR A 126 -2.48 14.95 11.39
CA THR A 126 -1.47 15.20 12.42
C THR A 126 -0.16 14.49 12.09
N SER A 127 0.95 14.92 12.71
CA SER A 127 2.28 14.35 12.47
C SER A 127 2.43 12.87 12.85
N HIS A 128 1.52 12.36 13.70
CA HIS A 128 1.61 11.05 14.35
C HIS A 128 0.60 10.02 13.84
N VAL A 129 -0.13 10.30 12.75
CA VAL A 129 -1.08 9.35 12.16
C VAL A 129 -0.39 8.01 11.85
N PHE A 130 -1.05 6.92 12.21
CA PHE A 130 -0.61 5.52 12.10
C PHE A 130 0.56 5.12 13.01
N ARG A 131 1.02 5.99 13.93
CA ARG A 131 2.13 5.67 14.84
C ARG A 131 1.77 4.49 15.76
N ASP A 132 0.58 4.53 16.34
CA ASP A 132 0.15 3.55 17.33
C ASP A 132 -0.24 2.25 16.62
N THR A 133 -0.90 2.36 15.47
CA THR A 133 -1.18 1.20 14.60
C THR A 133 0.08 0.46 14.18
N ARG A 134 1.12 1.19 13.77
CA ARG A 134 2.44 0.60 13.45
C ARG A 134 3.03 -0.11 14.66
N THR A 135 2.95 0.50 15.83
CA THR A 135 3.52 -0.06 17.06
C THR A 135 2.81 -1.37 17.43
N ALA A 136 1.48 -1.38 17.38
CA ALA A 136 0.66 -2.56 17.63
C ALA A 136 0.99 -3.70 16.65
N LEU A 137 1.02 -3.43 15.33
CA LEU A 137 1.19 -4.47 14.31
C LEU A 137 2.63 -4.96 14.14
N LEU A 138 3.62 -4.06 14.23
CA LEU A 138 5.01 -4.40 13.86
C LEU A 138 5.95 -4.61 15.04
N LEU A 139 5.69 -3.96 16.19
CA LEU A 139 6.62 -3.94 17.32
C LEU A 139 6.12 -4.78 18.50
N GLN A 140 4.83 -4.74 18.79
CA GLN A 140 4.23 -5.43 19.94
C GLN A 140 3.50 -6.72 19.55
N GLY A 141 2.99 -6.81 18.32
CA GLY A 141 2.24 -7.97 17.82
C GLY A 141 3.11 -9.16 17.42
N PHE A 142 2.48 -10.14 16.77
CA PHE A 142 3.13 -11.30 16.16
C PHE A 142 3.02 -11.19 14.63
N PRO A 143 3.95 -10.49 13.95
CA PRO A 143 3.76 -10.13 12.55
C PRO A 143 3.70 -11.32 11.59
N SER A 144 4.21 -12.48 12.01
CA SER A 144 4.11 -13.73 11.27
C SER A 144 2.71 -14.34 11.29
N LEU A 145 1.95 -14.15 12.38
CA LEU A 145 0.57 -14.63 12.52
C LEU A 145 -0.42 -13.65 11.88
N ASP A 146 -0.17 -12.35 12.05
CA ASP A 146 -1.02 -11.27 11.54
C ASP A 146 -0.53 -10.71 10.18
N LEU A 147 0.18 -11.54 9.40
CA LEU A 147 0.75 -11.11 8.11
C LEU A 147 -0.27 -10.43 7.18
N PRO A 148 -1.50 -10.95 6.99
CA PRO A 148 -2.49 -10.28 6.16
C PRO A 148 -2.85 -8.86 6.63
N LEU A 149 -2.85 -8.61 7.95
CA LEU A 149 -3.12 -7.28 8.52
C LEU A 149 -1.96 -6.33 8.29
N VAL A 150 -0.73 -6.83 8.47
CA VAL A 150 0.50 -6.07 8.20
C VAL A 150 0.56 -5.65 6.72
N GLU A 151 0.21 -6.54 5.80
CA GLU A 151 0.15 -6.24 4.38
C GLU A 151 -0.92 -5.20 4.08
N ARG A 152 -2.14 -5.40 4.60
CA ARG A 152 -3.25 -4.48 4.39
C ARG A 152 -2.94 -3.09 4.93
N PHE A 153 -2.31 -3.00 6.10
CA PHE A 153 -1.81 -1.76 6.67
C PHE A 153 -0.75 -1.10 5.77
N GLY A 154 0.17 -1.89 5.21
CA GLY A 154 1.14 -1.42 4.21
C GLY A 154 0.47 -0.79 3.00
N ILE A 155 -0.53 -1.45 2.41
CA ILE A 155 -1.25 -0.93 1.24
C ILE A 155 -2.03 0.34 1.58
N ILE A 156 -2.74 0.38 2.71
CA ILE A 156 -3.51 1.55 3.14
C ILE A 156 -2.58 2.74 3.40
N THR A 157 -1.48 2.54 4.14
CA THR A 157 -0.57 3.65 4.47
C THR A 157 0.04 4.28 3.22
N VAL A 158 0.42 3.49 2.21
CA VAL A 158 0.99 4.04 0.97
C VAL A 158 -0.07 4.65 0.06
N ALA A 159 -1.29 4.08 0.02
CA ALA A 159 -2.43 4.66 -0.69
C ALA A 159 -2.83 6.04 -0.15
N LYS A 160 -2.44 6.35 1.09
CA LYS A 160 -2.71 7.62 1.77
C LYS A 160 -1.47 8.53 1.88
N GLY A 161 -0.39 8.22 1.17
CA GLY A 161 0.82 9.03 1.13
C GLY A 161 1.80 8.84 2.30
N TYR A 162 1.52 7.95 3.25
CA TYR A 162 2.40 7.68 4.40
C TYR A 162 3.56 6.73 4.07
N ARG A 163 4.32 7.02 3.01
CA ARG A 163 5.42 6.17 2.50
C ARG A 163 6.49 5.85 3.55
N LYS A 164 6.66 6.71 4.56
CA LYS A 164 7.67 6.56 5.62
C LYS A 164 7.57 5.24 6.40
N TYR A 165 6.38 4.63 6.46
CA TYR A 165 6.16 3.36 7.15
C TYR A 165 6.50 2.14 6.30
N PHE A 166 6.48 2.29 4.98
CA PHE A 166 6.56 1.18 4.04
C PHE A 166 7.83 0.32 4.18
N PRO A 167 9.05 0.85 4.35
CA PRO A 167 10.25 0.01 4.42
C PRO A 167 10.23 -1.00 5.58
N ASN A 168 9.65 -0.62 6.73
CA ASN A 168 9.55 -1.53 7.88
C ASN A 168 8.48 -2.60 7.65
N ILE A 169 7.33 -2.21 7.10
CA ILE A 169 6.24 -3.14 6.74
C ILE A 169 6.74 -4.14 5.68
N ALA A 170 7.34 -3.64 4.61
CA ALA A 170 7.85 -4.45 3.52
C ALA A 170 8.93 -5.45 3.95
N ARG A 171 9.80 -5.10 4.90
CA ARG A 171 10.76 -6.06 5.48
C ARG A 171 10.07 -7.20 6.22
N VAL A 172 9.05 -6.90 7.01
CA VAL A 172 8.25 -7.91 7.72
C VAL A 172 7.54 -8.81 6.71
N VAL A 173 6.85 -8.23 5.74
CA VAL A 173 6.14 -8.99 4.69
C VAL A 173 7.10 -9.89 3.93
N THR A 174 8.22 -9.36 3.48
CA THR A 174 9.22 -10.14 2.72
C THR A 174 9.84 -11.27 3.53
N SER A 175 9.93 -11.12 4.86
CA SER A 175 10.49 -12.14 5.75
C SER A 175 9.52 -13.29 5.99
N PHE A 176 8.21 -13.00 6.11
CA PHE A 176 7.20 -14.00 6.51
C PHE A 176 6.29 -14.47 5.38
N ALA A 177 6.29 -13.82 4.21
CA ALA A 177 5.43 -14.20 3.10
C ALA A 177 5.71 -15.64 2.61
N PRO A 178 4.65 -16.41 2.30
CA PRO A 178 4.76 -17.84 2.01
C PRO A 178 5.42 -18.12 0.65
N THR A 179 5.29 -17.20 -0.31
CA THR A 179 5.78 -17.40 -1.68
C THR A 179 6.42 -16.15 -2.26
N ALA A 180 7.31 -16.34 -3.24
CA ALA A 180 7.90 -15.24 -4.01
C ALA A 180 6.83 -14.40 -4.74
N LYS A 181 5.79 -15.06 -5.29
CA LYS A 181 4.68 -14.40 -5.98
C LYS A 181 3.93 -13.44 -5.05
N HIS A 182 3.73 -13.86 -3.80
CA HIS A 182 3.09 -13.05 -2.77
C HIS A 182 3.83 -11.73 -2.53
N ILE A 183 5.16 -11.82 -2.36
CA ILE A 183 6.01 -10.64 -2.14
C ILE A 183 5.97 -9.70 -3.35
N ILE A 184 6.06 -10.26 -4.57
CA ILE A 184 6.00 -9.47 -5.81
C ILE A 184 4.67 -8.71 -5.90
N ASN A 185 3.55 -9.42 -5.69
CA ASN A 185 2.21 -8.82 -5.73
C ASN A 185 2.07 -7.69 -4.71
N PHE A 186 2.57 -7.88 -3.48
CA PHE A 186 2.55 -6.85 -2.44
C PHE A 186 3.29 -5.57 -2.88
N PHE A 187 4.51 -5.68 -3.44
CA PHE A 187 5.24 -4.50 -3.91
C PHE A 187 4.58 -3.82 -5.11
N LEU A 188 3.98 -4.59 -6.03
CA LEU A 188 3.28 -4.05 -7.19
C LEU A 188 2.02 -3.29 -6.78
N GLU A 189 1.18 -3.89 -5.93
CA GLU A 189 -0.04 -3.23 -5.42
C GLU A 189 0.32 -1.98 -4.60
N ALA A 190 1.30 -2.08 -3.70
CA ALA A 190 1.75 -0.93 -2.91
C ALA A 190 2.24 0.22 -3.81
N GLY A 191 3.04 -0.11 -4.82
CA GLY A 191 3.55 0.88 -5.79
C GLY A 191 2.45 1.50 -6.64
N GLU A 192 1.46 0.73 -7.07
CA GLU A 192 0.31 1.23 -7.82
C GLU A 192 -0.50 2.22 -6.99
N ARG A 193 -0.88 1.85 -5.76
CA ARG A 193 -1.65 2.72 -4.85
C ARG A 193 -0.90 3.99 -4.48
N ALA A 194 0.40 3.89 -4.21
CA ALA A 194 1.22 5.07 -3.94
C ALA A 194 1.34 5.99 -5.17
N THR A 195 1.44 5.40 -6.37
CA THR A 195 1.48 6.17 -7.61
C THR A 195 0.15 6.87 -7.87
N GLU A 196 -0.98 6.21 -7.58
CA GLU A 196 -2.32 6.80 -7.67
C GLU A 196 -2.47 8.00 -6.72
N TYR A 197 -2.05 7.85 -5.46
CA TYR A 197 -1.98 8.95 -4.50
C TYR A 197 -1.14 10.12 -5.05
N ALA A 198 0.09 9.84 -5.50
CA ALA A 198 0.98 10.86 -6.04
C ALA A 198 0.37 11.54 -7.27
N ARG A 199 -0.30 10.83 -8.19
CA ARG A 199 -0.99 11.48 -9.32
C ARG A 199 -2.06 12.48 -8.89
N HIS A 200 -2.72 12.23 -7.76
CA HIS A 200 -3.77 13.11 -7.25
C HIS A 200 -3.21 14.35 -6.55
N TYR A 201 -2.20 14.19 -5.69
CA TYR A 201 -1.68 15.27 -4.84
C TYR A 201 -0.37 15.90 -5.33
N HIS A 202 0.51 15.12 -5.95
CA HIS A 202 1.88 15.50 -6.37
C HIS A 202 2.22 14.87 -7.75
N PRO A 203 1.54 15.28 -8.84
CA PRO A 203 1.62 14.60 -10.14
C PRO A 203 3.04 14.55 -10.72
N GLU A 204 3.88 15.54 -10.42
CA GLU A 204 5.30 15.58 -10.76
C GLU A 204 6.11 14.45 -10.11
N GLU A 205 5.73 14.01 -8.90
CA GLU A 205 6.39 12.93 -8.18
C GLU A 205 5.86 11.54 -8.55
N ALA A 206 4.79 11.41 -9.33
CA ALA A 206 4.15 10.13 -9.58
C ALA A 206 5.09 9.11 -10.26
N LYS A 207 5.91 9.58 -11.21
CA LYS A 207 6.91 8.72 -11.87
C LYS A 207 8.00 8.27 -10.91
N GLU A 208 8.53 9.21 -10.12
CA GLU A 208 9.57 8.92 -9.12
C GLU A 208 9.03 7.97 -8.04
N THR A 209 7.82 8.18 -7.56
CA THR A 209 7.14 7.31 -6.59
C THR A 209 7.07 5.88 -7.12
N SER A 210 6.63 5.71 -8.36
CA SER A 210 6.56 4.40 -9.00
C SER A 210 7.94 3.72 -9.08
N GLN A 211 8.98 4.48 -9.44
CA GLN A 211 10.37 4.00 -9.51
C GLN A 211 10.89 3.59 -8.13
N TRP A 212 10.62 4.41 -7.11
CA TRP A 212 11.03 4.20 -5.73
C TRP A 212 10.47 2.89 -5.16
N PHE A 213 9.19 2.56 -5.40
CA PHE A 213 8.62 1.30 -4.90
C PHE A 213 9.24 0.06 -5.55
N ARG A 214 9.58 0.12 -6.84
CA ARG A 214 10.30 -0.96 -7.52
C ARG A 214 11.72 -1.11 -6.98
N GLN A 215 12.42 0.01 -6.80
CA GLN A 215 13.75 0.04 -6.20
C GLN A 215 13.72 -0.56 -4.79
N ALA A 216 12.84 -0.06 -3.92
CA ALA A 216 12.66 -0.55 -2.55
C ALA A 216 12.34 -2.06 -2.52
N GLY A 217 11.53 -2.55 -3.47
CA GLY A 217 11.24 -3.97 -3.61
C GLY A 217 12.47 -4.82 -3.90
N VAL A 218 13.33 -4.38 -4.82
CA VAL A 218 14.60 -5.05 -5.12
C VAL A 218 15.54 -5.02 -3.91
N GLU A 219 15.73 -3.85 -3.30
CA GLU A 219 16.63 -3.66 -2.15
C GLU A 219 16.21 -4.53 -0.96
N ILE A 220 14.95 -4.42 -0.54
CA ILE A 220 14.44 -5.15 0.63
C ILE A 220 14.46 -6.66 0.38
N SER A 221 14.09 -7.11 -0.82
CA SER A 221 14.18 -8.53 -1.19
C SER A 221 15.61 -9.04 -1.20
N ALA A 222 16.56 -8.25 -1.69
CA ALA A 222 17.98 -8.60 -1.66
C ALA A 222 18.49 -8.70 -0.21
N HIS A 223 18.20 -7.71 0.64
CA HIS A 223 18.62 -7.70 2.05
C HIS A 223 18.05 -8.86 2.87
N THR A 224 16.79 -9.21 2.67
CA THR A 224 16.10 -10.33 3.35
C THR A 224 16.46 -11.71 2.78
N GLY A 225 17.39 -11.79 1.82
CA GLY A 225 17.84 -13.07 1.25
C GLY A 225 16.90 -13.68 0.22
N LYS A 226 15.85 -12.95 -0.20
CA LYS A 226 14.92 -13.37 -1.24
C LYS A 226 15.44 -12.97 -2.63
N LEU A 227 16.63 -13.45 -2.98
CA LEU A 227 17.33 -13.05 -4.22
C LEU A 227 16.51 -13.30 -5.50
N GLY A 228 15.79 -14.42 -5.57
CA GLY A 228 14.92 -14.72 -6.71
C GLY A 228 13.79 -13.70 -6.89
N VAL A 229 13.25 -13.18 -5.78
CA VAL A 229 12.24 -12.10 -5.80
C VAL A 229 12.85 -10.81 -6.32
N ALA A 230 14.03 -10.42 -5.80
CA ALA A 230 14.74 -9.23 -6.23
C ALA A 230 15.02 -9.25 -7.75
N LEU A 231 15.51 -10.38 -8.28
CA LEU A 231 15.75 -10.55 -9.71
C LEU A 231 14.47 -10.49 -10.54
N ASN A 232 13.36 -11.06 -10.05
CA ASN A 232 12.08 -11.00 -10.75
C ASN A 232 11.54 -9.57 -10.80
N LEU A 233 11.59 -8.83 -9.68
CA LEU A 233 11.19 -7.42 -9.65
C LEU A 233 12.04 -6.56 -10.60
N LEU A 234 13.36 -6.80 -10.64
CA LEU A 234 14.28 -6.10 -11.54
C LEU A 234 13.98 -6.37 -13.03
N LYS A 235 13.52 -7.59 -13.36
CA LYS A 235 13.15 -7.99 -14.73
C LYS A 235 11.82 -7.37 -15.20
N LEU A 236 10.89 -7.08 -14.30
CA LEU A 236 9.57 -6.54 -14.67
C LEU A 236 9.69 -5.20 -15.38
N LYS A 237 10.40 -4.25 -14.78
CA LYS A 237 10.63 -2.93 -15.36
C LYS A 237 11.84 -2.25 -14.72
N ARG A 238 12.84 -1.93 -15.53
CA ARG A 238 14.06 -1.26 -15.07
C ARG A 238 14.06 0.21 -15.47
N ASP A 239 13.32 1.01 -14.71
CA ASP A 239 13.25 2.46 -14.88
C ASP A 239 13.79 3.23 -13.68
N PHE A 240 14.56 2.59 -12.81
CA PHE A 240 15.24 3.20 -11.66
C PHE A 240 16.74 2.87 -11.66
N LEU A 241 17.53 3.72 -11.01
CA LEU A 241 18.95 3.48 -10.78
C LEU A 241 19.11 2.66 -9.50
N MET A 242 19.72 1.48 -9.62
CA MET A 242 20.00 0.64 -8.46
C MET A 242 21.23 1.17 -7.71
N PRO A 243 21.19 1.28 -6.37
CA PRO A 243 22.38 1.65 -5.60
C PRO A 243 23.49 0.61 -5.73
N ASP A 244 24.73 1.07 -5.75
CA ASP A 244 25.91 0.21 -5.94
C ASP A 244 26.02 -0.82 -4.80
N SER A 245 25.67 -0.45 -3.56
CA SER A 245 25.61 -1.36 -2.41
C SER A 245 24.61 -2.51 -2.57
N THR A 246 23.46 -2.25 -3.20
CA THR A 246 22.43 -3.27 -3.46
C THR A 246 22.89 -4.21 -4.56
N TYR A 247 23.53 -3.64 -5.59
CA TYR A 247 24.15 -4.42 -6.67
C TYR A 247 25.21 -5.38 -6.13
N GLU A 248 26.15 -4.88 -5.34
CA GLU A 248 27.23 -5.67 -4.73
C GLU A 248 26.65 -6.78 -3.86
N LEU A 249 25.64 -6.47 -3.03
CA LEU A 249 24.96 -7.47 -2.22
C LEU A 249 24.31 -8.58 -3.07
N MET A 250 23.62 -8.22 -4.16
CA MET A 250 23.01 -9.20 -5.06
C MET A 250 24.07 -10.08 -5.74
N LEU A 251 25.19 -9.49 -6.16
CA LEU A 251 26.30 -10.23 -6.78
C LEU A 251 26.95 -11.20 -5.79
N LEU A 252 27.23 -10.75 -4.56
CA LEU A 252 27.76 -11.60 -3.50
C LEU A 252 26.83 -12.79 -3.21
N LYS A 253 25.52 -12.55 -3.05
CA LYS A 253 24.55 -13.62 -2.81
C LYS A 253 24.42 -14.58 -4.00
N LEU A 254 24.56 -14.09 -5.23
CA LEU A 254 24.61 -14.96 -6.42
C LEU A 254 25.83 -15.88 -6.39
N ILE A 255 27.02 -15.35 -6.10
CA ILE A 255 28.26 -16.14 -6.01
C ILE A 255 28.16 -17.16 -4.87
N GLU A 256 27.62 -16.80 -3.72
CA GLU A 256 27.38 -17.72 -2.60
C GLU A 256 26.42 -18.84 -2.99
N SER A 257 25.32 -18.53 -3.68
CA SER A 257 24.36 -19.53 -4.15
C SER A 257 24.98 -20.51 -5.15
N GLN A 258 25.91 -20.06 -6.00
CA GLN A 258 26.66 -20.91 -6.92
C GLN A 258 27.57 -21.89 -6.19
N LYS A 259 28.28 -21.43 -5.15
CA LYS A 259 29.15 -22.28 -4.33
C LYS A 259 28.36 -23.35 -3.58
N GLN A 260 27.14 -23.03 -3.12
CA GLN A 260 26.26 -23.97 -2.41
C GLN A 260 25.56 -24.95 -3.36
N GLY A 261 25.34 -24.56 -4.62
CA GLY A 261 24.63 -25.34 -5.65
C GLY A 261 25.29 -26.66 -6.08
N GLY A 262 26.46 -27.01 -5.55
CA GLY A 262 27.09 -28.33 -5.73
C GLY A 262 26.39 -29.49 -5.01
N LYS A 263 25.42 -29.21 -4.11
CA LYS A 263 24.66 -30.24 -3.40
C LYS A 263 23.16 -29.88 -3.29
N GLY A 264 22.44 -29.98 -4.42
CA GLY A 264 21.03 -30.42 -4.36
C GLY A 264 19.89 -29.42 -4.52
N ALA A 265 20.03 -28.28 -5.22
CA ALA A 265 18.87 -27.44 -5.56
C ALA A 265 18.84 -26.97 -7.03
N PRO A 266 17.66 -26.90 -7.67
CA PRO A 266 17.51 -26.53 -9.07
C PRO A 266 17.57 -25.01 -9.21
N VAL A 267 18.78 -24.46 -9.30
CA VAL A 267 18.95 -23.10 -9.81
C VAL A 267 18.87 -23.18 -11.33
N THR A 268 17.86 -22.55 -11.92
CA THR A 268 17.78 -22.31 -13.37
C THR A 268 19.01 -21.49 -13.79
N ASN A 269 20.02 -22.19 -14.30
CA ASN A 269 21.25 -21.71 -14.93
C ASN A 269 21.91 -20.48 -14.26
N PRO A 270 22.64 -20.66 -13.14
CA PRO A 270 23.23 -19.57 -12.37
C PRO A 270 24.22 -18.68 -13.16
N SER A 271 24.85 -19.21 -14.20
CA SER A 271 25.72 -18.43 -15.10
C SER A 271 24.95 -17.30 -15.80
N ASN A 272 23.70 -17.55 -16.19
CA ASN A 272 22.85 -16.54 -16.82
C ASN A 272 22.48 -15.42 -15.85
N SER A 273 22.37 -15.71 -14.54
CA SER A 273 21.98 -14.73 -13.53
C SER A 273 23.13 -13.76 -13.19
N VAL A 274 24.37 -14.25 -13.08
CA VAL A 274 25.55 -13.39 -12.87
C VAL A 274 25.83 -12.54 -14.10
N GLU A 275 25.79 -13.15 -15.30
CA GLU A 275 25.96 -12.41 -16.55
C GLU A 275 24.86 -11.35 -16.72
N LEU A 276 23.61 -11.67 -16.36
CA LEU A 276 22.51 -10.71 -16.34
C LEU A 276 22.85 -9.53 -15.42
N VAL A 277 23.21 -9.78 -14.15
CA VAL A 277 23.55 -8.73 -13.19
C VAL A 277 24.70 -7.85 -13.71
N HIS A 278 25.76 -8.43 -14.25
CA HIS A 278 26.89 -7.68 -14.80
C HIS A 278 26.52 -6.85 -16.06
N LYS A 279 25.76 -7.44 -17.00
CA LYS A 279 25.22 -6.73 -18.17
C LYS A 279 24.33 -5.56 -17.72
N LEU A 280 23.59 -5.75 -16.64
CA LEU A 280 22.74 -4.72 -16.07
C LEU A 280 23.60 -3.57 -15.52
N GLN A 281 24.68 -3.81 -14.77
CA GLN A 281 25.57 -2.74 -14.27
C GLN A 281 26.23 -1.95 -15.40
N LEU A 282 26.75 -2.62 -16.42
CA LEU A 282 27.37 -1.96 -17.57
C LEU A 282 26.40 -1.00 -18.28
N ARG A 283 25.13 -1.38 -18.37
CA ARG A 283 24.08 -0.52 -18.93
C ARG A 283 23.84 0.73 -18.06
N ASP A 284 23.83 0.60 -16.73
CA ASP A 284 23.65 1.73 -15.83
C ASP A 284 24.86 2.66 -15.82
N ALA A 285 26.07 2.12 -15.83
CA ALA A 285 27.29 2.89 -15.94
C ALA A 285 27.33 3.74 -17.22
N ARG A 286 26.84 3.19 -18.34
CA ARG A 286 26.68 3.93 -19.60
C ARG A 286 25.60 5.01 -19.52
N ALA A 287 24.45 4.71 -18.91
CA ALA A 287 23.38 5.69 -18.72
C ALA A 287 23.83 6.87 -17.83
N ARG A 288 24.59 6.60 -16.76
CA ARG A 288 25.18 7.65 -15.88
C ARG A 288 26.14 8.56 -16.66
N ARG A 289 27.01 7.99 -17.51
CA ARG A 289 27.91 8.80 -18.35
C ARG A 289 27.15 9.71 -19.32
N GLY A 290 26.13 9.17 -20.00
CA GLY A 290 25.33 9.96 -20.94
C GLY A 290 24.57 11.13 -20.31
N LEU A 291 24.12 10.98 -19.06
CA LEU A 291 23.48 12.06 -18.29
C LEU A 291 24.48 13.17 -17.92
N ASN A 292 25.70 12.81 -17.50
CA ASN A 292 26.74 13.80 -17.18
C ASN A 292 27.15 14.59 -18.43
N ASP A 293 27.33 13.92 -19.57
CA ASP A 293 27.70 14.57 -20.84
C ASP A 293 26.62 15.53 -21.35
N ALA A 294 25.33 15.22 -21.10
CA ALA A 294 24.21 16.11 -21.46
C ALA A 294 24.17 17.36 -20.57
N ASN A 295 24.45 17.20 -19.28
CA ASN A 295 24.45 18.31 -18.34
C ASN A 295 25.62 19.27 -18.61
N GLU A 296 26.82 18.76 -18.90
CA GLU A 296 27.99 19.57 -19.24
C GLU A 296 27.79 20.40 -20.53
N LYS A 297 27.06 19.87 -21.51
CA LYS A 297 26.70 20.61 -22.73
C LYS A 297 25.68 21.71 -22.46
N SER A 298 24.70 21.48 -21.57
CA SER A 298 23.73 22.49 -21.17
C SER A 298 24.40 23.65 -20.41
N THR A 299 25.36 23.36 -19.53
CA THR A 299 26.07 24.41 -18.77
C THR A 299 26.98 25.27 -19.66
N ARG A 300 27.56 24.70 -20.73
CA ARG A 300 28.39 25.48 -21.68
C ARG A 300 27.58 26.43 -22.56
N GLN A 301 26.29 26.22 -22.74
CA GLN A 301 25.46 27.04 -23.64
C GLN A 301 24.86 28.28 -22.95
N VAL A 302 24.83 28.32 -21.61
CA VAL A 302 24.27 29.45 -20.83
C VAL A 302 25.30 30.56 -20.56
N ASN A 303 26.60 30.30 -20.72
CA ASN A 303 27.67 31.28 -20.44
C ASN A 303 28.06 32.17 -21.64
N MET A 304 27.21 32.31 -22.66
CA MET A 304 27.45 33.20 -23.81
C MET A 304 26.53 34.43 -23.84
N GLU A 305 25.59 34.57 -22.90
CA GLU A 305 24.84 35.81 -22.70
C GLU A 305 25.59 36.67 -21.68
N GLY A 306 26.28 37.69 -22.19
CA GLY A 306 27.02 38.65 -21.37
C GLY A 306 26.12 39.36 -20.33
N PRO A 307 26.70 39.92 -19.26
CA PRO A 307 25.96 40.58 -18.21
C PRO A 307 25.12 41.73 -18.78
N ALA A 308 23.80 41.58 -18.77
CA ALA A 308 22.88 42.68 -19.01
C ALA A 308 23.08 43.73 -17.93
N THR A 309 23.68 44.86 -18.31
CA THR A 309 23.86 46.02 -17.47
C THR A 309 22.50 46.62 -17.13
N LEU A 310 21.99 46.27 -15.94
CA LEU A 310 20.83 46.95 -15.34
C LEU A 310 21.22 48.38 -14.98
N LYS A 311 20.81 49.34 -15.83
CA LYS A 311 20.77 50.76 -15.48
C LYS A 311 19.72 50.96 -14.37
N LEU A 312 20.18 51.21 -13.15
CA LEU A 312 19.33 51.75 -12.08
C LEU A 312 18.96 53.19 -12.43
N GLU A 313 17.73 53.41 -12.91
CA GLU A 313 17.10 54.73 -12.88
C GLU A 313 16.52 54.95 -11.48
N ASN A 314 17.19 55.81 -10.72
CA ASN A 314 16.78 56.26 -9.41
C ASN A 314 15.79 57.43 -9.58
N LYS A 315 14.48 57.14 -9.60
CA LYS A 315 13.44 58.18 -9.56
C LYS A 315 13.05 58.44 -8.10
N GLY A 316 13.52 59.57 -7.59
CA GLY A 316 13.13 60.09 -6.30
C GLY A 316 11.64 60.44 -6.24
N ALA A 317 11.02 60.09 -5.13
CA ALA A 317 9.71 60.60 -4.73
C ALA A 317 9.90 61.45 -3.47
N ILE A 318 9.80 62.76 -3.67
CA ILE A 318 9.54 63.75 -2.63
C ILE A 318 8.03 63.71 -2.40
N LEU A 319 7.57 63.47 -1.17
CA LEU A 319 6.26 63.95 -0.74
C LEU A 319 6.35 64.49 0.70
N SER A 320 5.96 65.76 0.76
CA SER A 320 5.56 66.63 1.87
C SER A 320 4.45 66.08 2.75
#